data_AF-A0A1J4N7G9-F1
#
_entry.id   AF-A0A1J4N7G9-F1
#
_cell.length_a   1.000
_cell.length_b   1.000
_cell.length_c   1.000
_cell.angle_alpha   90.00
_cell.angle_beta   90.00
_cell.angle_gamma   90.00
#
_symmetry.space_group_name_H-M   'P 1'
#
loop_
_entity.id
_entity.type
_entity.pdbx_description
1 polymer ?
#
loop_
_entity_poly.entity_id
_entity_poly.type
_entity_poly.pdbx_seq_one_letter_code
_entity_poly.pdbx_strand_id
1 'polypeptide(L)'
;MNDSIITLRGYVGADPVVRSVGEVSVANFRMACTPRKLNRTTGEWSDGVTQWFTVSAWRQLGENVGRSLRKGDPVVVQGRLSARSYVNKDGLEVNTFEVEATVVGHDLNRGMTSLSRNPRSLAAAAAPAPDPRDDDPERDPIADWRAPGADPWEEKPATADDVDAAAETETSAAA
;
A
#
# COMPACT_ATOMS: atom_id res chain seq x y z
N MET A 1 -16.51 -3.17 -12.05
CA MET A 1 -15.61 -4.24 -12.56
C MET A 1 -14.93 -4.82 -11.34
N ASN A 2 -15.09 -6.12 -11.07
CA ASN A 2 -14.68 -6.73 -9.80
C ASN A 2 -13.30 -7.38 -10.00
N ASP A 3 -12.27 -6.85 -9.36
CA ASP A 3 -10.92 -7.43 -9.35
C ASP A 3 -10.65 -8.14 -8.03
N SER A 4 -10.04 -9.34 -8.08
CA SER A 4 -9.54 -10.02 -6.89
C SER A 4 -8.17 -9.48 -6.50
N ILE A 5 -8.12 -8.66 -5.44
CA ILE A 5 -6.87 -8.12 -4.91
C ILE A 5 -6.32 -9.06 -3.83
N ILE A 6 -5.02 -9.35 -3.88
CA ILE A 6 -4.31 -10.16 -2.89
C ILE A 6 -3.08 -9.43 -2.38
N THR A 7 -2.76 -9.64 -1.10
CA THR A 7 -1.49 -9.25 -0.50
C THR A 7 -0.75 -10.51 -0.06
N LEU A 8 0.48 -10.65 -0.53
CA LEU A 8 1.32 -11.80 -0.29
C LEU A 8 2.60 -11.36 0.41
N ARG A 9 3.08 -12.21 1.32
CA ARG A 9 4.39 -12.09 1.97
C ARG A 9 5.18 -13.35 1.71
N GLY A 10 6.42 -13.21 1.28
CA GLY A 10 7.22 -14.36 0.89
C GLY A 10 8.65 -14.00 0.53
N TYR A 11 9.24 -14.84 -0.31
CA TYR A 11 10.62 -14.70 -0.77
C TYR A 11 10.69 -14.76 -2.28
N VAL A 12 11.60 -14.00 -2.86
CA VAL A 12 11.92 -14.06 -4.29
C VAL A 12 12.64 -15.38 -4.59
N GLY A 13 12.04 -16.23 -5.43
CA GLY A 13 12.56 -17.56 -5.75
C GLY A 13 13.71 -17.56 -6.77
N ALA A 14 13.74 -16.54 -7.64
CA ALA A 14 14.77 -16.34 -8.65
C ALA A 14 14.89 -14.85 -8.98
N ASP A 15 16.06 -14.42 -9.46
CA ASP A 15 16.29 -13.01 -9.81
C ASP A 15 15.24 -12.50 -10.81
N PRO A 16 14.69 -11.29 -10.61
CA PRO A 16 13.69 -10.76 -11.54
C PRO A 16 14.24 -10.59 -12.94
N VAL A 17 13.50 -11.12 -13.92
CA VAL A 17 13.81 -10.98 -15.33
C VAL A 17 13.06 -9.77 -15.88
N VAL A 18 13.80 -8.73 -16.22
CA VAL A 18 13.25 -7.52 -16.87
C VAL A 18 13.24 -7.72 -18.39
N ARG A 19 12.11 -7.40 -19.00
CA ARG A 19 11.93 -7.41 -20.46
C ARG A 19 11.20 -6.14 -20.87
N SER A 20 11.42 -5.71 -22.11
CA SER A 20 10.64 -4.62 -22.72
C SER A 20 9.62 -5.21 -23.68
N VAL A 21 8.36 -4.79 -23.54
CA VAL A 21 7.27 -5.10 -24.46
C VAL A 21 6.88 -3.78 -25.14
N GLY A 22 7.42 -3.55 -26.34
CA GLY A 22 7.40 -2.24 -26.96
C GLY A 22 8.17 -1.22 -26.10
N GLU A 23 7.53 -0.10 -25.76
CA GLU A 23 8.09 0.93 -24.88
C GLU A 23 7.85 0.64 -23.38
N VAL A 24 7.12 -0.43 -23.04
CA VAL A 24 6.74 -0.72 -21.65
C VAL A 24 7.67 -1.78 -21.05
N SER A 25 8.33 -1.45 -19.94
CA SER A 25 9.12 -2.39 -19.15
C SER A 25 8.23 -3.31 -18.31
N VAL A 26 8.58 -4.60 -18.23
CA VAL A 26 7.95 -5.59 -17.36
C VAL A 26 9.01 -6.45 -16.67
N ALA A 27 8.94 -6.55 -15.34
CA ALA A 27 9.73 -7.50 -14.56
C ALA A 27 8.88 -8.69 -14.15
N ASN A 28 9.42 -9.88 -14.34
CA ASN A 28 8.78 -11.13 -13.94
C ASN A 28 9.67 -11.87 -12.94
N PHE A 29 9.11 -12.32 -11.84
CA PHE A 29 9.81 -13.18 -10.88
C PHE A 29 8.86 -14.19 -10.25
N ARG A 30 9.43 -15.29 -9.76
CA ARG A 30 8.69 -16.29 -8.98
C ARG A 30 8.81 -15.95 -7.50
N MET A 31 7.72 -16.07 -6.76
CA MET A 31 7.66 -15.79 -5.34
C MET A 31 7.16 -17.02 -4.57
N ALA A 32 7.84 -17.35 -3.48
CA ALA A 32 7.50 -18.45 -2.58
C ALA A 32 6.83 -17.91 -1.30
N CYS A 33 5.63 -18.40 -1.02
CA CYS A 33 4.90 -18.16 0.23
C CYS A 33 4.81 -19.46 1.02
N THR A 34 5.63 -19.60 2.06
CA THR A 34 5.59 -20.76 2.95
C THR A 34 4.88 -20.39 4.25
N PRO A 35 3.65 -20.86 4.49
CA PRO A 35 2.95 -20.61 5.75
C PRO A 35 3.61 -21.42 6.86
N ARG A 36 3.84 -20.81 8.03
CA ARG A 36 4.22 -21.54 9.24
C ARG A 36 2.98 -21.91 10.02
N LYS A 37 2.88 -23.17 10.45
CA LYS A 37 1.76 -23.70 11.24
C LYS A 37 2.29 -24.18 12.59
N LEU A 38 1.59 -23.82 13.66
CA LEU A 38 1.87 -24.35 14.98
C LEU A 38 1.23 -25.74 15.11
N ASN A 39 2.04 -26.75 15.37
CA ASN A 39 1.53 -28.06 15.76
C ASN A 39 1.01 -27.98 17.20
N ARG A 40 -0.31 -28.10 17.38
CA ARG A 40 -0.95 -27.99 18.70
C ARG A 40 -0.62 -29.13 19.65
N THR A 41 -0.14 -30.26 19.14
CA THR A 41 0.22 -31.43 19.96
C THR A 41 1.66 -31.31 20.47
N THR A 42 2.60 -30.88 19.62
CA THR A 42 4.02 -30.79 20.00
C THR A 42 4.44 -29.39 20.46
N GLY A 43 3.65 -28.36 20.18
CA GLY A 43 4.01 -26.96 20.44
C GLY A 43 5.05 -26.40 19.47
N GLU A 44 5.47 -27.18 18.48
CA GLU A 44 6.51 -26.79 17.53
C GLU A 44 5.91 -26.10 16.29
N TRP A 45 6.63 -25.12 15.77
CA TRP A 45 6.31 -24.53 14.48
C TRP A 45 6.87 -25.41 13.37
N SER A 46 6.02 -25.77 12.41
CA SER A 46 6.42 -26.46 11.18
C SER A 46 6.07 -25.63 9.96
N ASP A 47 6.80 -25.87 8.88
CA ASP A 47 6.53 -25.24 7.60
C ASP A 47 5.46 -26.04 6.86
N GLY A 48 4.45 -25.32 6.35
CA GLY A 48 3.41 -25.89 5.51
C GLY A 48 3.84 -26.01 4.05
N VAL A 49 2.89 -26.37 3.20
CA VAL A 49 3.11 -26.45 1.75
C VAL A 49 3.38 -25.05 1.19
N THR A 50 4.53 -24.88 0.54
CA THR A 50 4.88 -23.65 -0.15
C THR A 50 3.95 -23.39 -1.33
N GLN A 51 3.34 -22.22 -1.33
CA GLN A 51 2.56 -21.71 -2.46
C GLN A 51 3.46 -20.85 -3.33
N TRP A 52 3.36 -21.04 -4.64
CA TRP A 52 4.23 -20.35 -5.59
C TRP A 52 3.41 -19.44 -6.51
N PHE A 53 3.82 -18.17 -6.60
CA PHE A 53 3.16 -17.12 -7.37
C PHE A 53 4.10 -16.53 -8.42
N THR A 54 3.58 -16.25 -9.61
CA THR A 54 4.32 -15.57 -10.67
C THR A 54 3.92 -14.12 -10.61
N VAL A 55 4.86 -13.25 -10.28
CA VAL A 55 4.60 -11.82 -10.11
C VAL A 55 5.06 -11.08 -11.36
N SER A 56 4.16 -10.28 -11.92
CA SER A 56 4.43 -9.37 -13.04
C SER A 56 4.33 -7.93 -12.56
N ALA A 57 5.41 -7.17 -12.69
CA ALA A 57 5.47 -5.75 -12.34
C ALA A 57 5.70 -4.91 -13.59
N TRP A 58 4.84 -3.94 -13.85
CA TRP A 58 4.83 -3.17 -15.09
C TRP A 58 5.40 -1.76 -14.93
N ARG A 59 5.81 -1.16 -16.05
CA ARG A 59 6.27 0.24 -16.15
C ARG A 59 7.41 0.51 -15.15
N GLN A 60 7.35 1.64 -14.45
CA GLN A 60 8.36 2.04 -13.46
C GLN A 60 8.54 1.01 -12.34
N LEU A 61 7.47 0.33 -11.93
CA LEU A 61 7.55 -0.71 -10.91
C LEU A 61 8.41 -1.90 -11.41
N GLY A 62 8.25 -2.28 -12.67
CA GLY A 62 9.06 -3.33 -13.30
C GLY A 62 10.55 -2.98 -13.30
N GLU A 63 10.89 -1.77 -13.74
CA GLU A 63 12.29 -1.29 -13.72
C GLU A 63 12.88 -1.27 -12.32
N ASN A 64 12.13 -0.74 -11.35
CA ASN A 64 12.57 -0.65 -9.97
C ASN A 64 12.73 -2.04 -9.34
N VAL A 65 11.80 -2.97 -9.60
CA VAL A 65 11.90 -4.37 -9.15
C VAL A 65 13.17 -5.03 -9.68
N GLY A 66 13.48 -4.89 -10.97
CA GLY A 66 14.69 -5.46 -11.55
C GLY A 66 15.99 -4.90 -10.95
N ARG A 67 15.98 -3.62 -10.57
CA ARG A 67 17.15 -2.98 -9.95
C ARG A 67 17.29 -3.33 -8.47
N SER A 68 16.17 -3.44 -7.76
CA SER A 68 16.12 -3.51 -6.30
C SER A 68 16.09 -4.93 -5.72
N LEU A 69 15.48 -5.90 -6.40
CA LEU A 69 15.27 -7.24 -5.84
C LEU A 69 16.24 -8.28 -6.42
N ARG A 70 16.61 -9.24 -5.59
CA ARG A 70 17.41 -10.43 -5.90
C ARG A 70 16.76 -11.69 -5.35
N LYS A 71 17.20 -12.84 -5.83
CA LYS A 71 16.81 -14.14 -5.30
C LYS A 71 17.08 -14.20 -3.79
N GLY A 72 16.08 -14.66 -3.04
CA GLY A 72 16.13 -14.81 -1.60
C GLY A 72 15.62 -13.59 -0.84
N ASP A 73 15.37 -12.46 -1.49
CA ASP A 73 14.90 -11.27 -0.80
C ASP A 73 13.50 -11.48 -0.19
N PRO A 74 13.29 -11.05 1.07
CA PRO A 74 11.99 -11.10 1.69
C PRO A 74 11.14 -9.94 1.15
N VAL A 75 9.95 -10.24 0.64
CA VAL A 75 9.11 -9.26 -0.06
C VAL A 75 7.65 -9.30 0.39
N VAL A 76 7.00 -8.14 0.27
CA VAL A 76 5.55 -7.98 0.31
C VAL A 76 5.09 -7.51 -1.07
N VAL A 77 4.08 -8.19 -1.61
CA VAL A 77 3.50 -7.90 -2.93
C VAL A 77 2.01 -7.73 -2.76
N GLN A 78 1.46 -6.66 -3.32
CA GLN A 78 0.02 -6.50 -3.49
C GLN A 78 -0.31 -6.34 -4.96
N GLY A 79 -1.40 -6.95 -5.40
CA GLY A 79 -1.79 -6.89 -6.81
C GLY A 79 -3.07 -7.64 -7.12
N ARG A 80 -3.39 -7.70 -8.40
CA ARG A 80 -4.53 -8.46 -8.92
C ARG A 80 -4.13 -9.92 -9.13
N LEU A 81 -4.87 -10.83 -8.50
CA LEU A 81 -4.70 -12.26 -8.66
C LEU A 81 -5.42 -12.77 -9.92
N SER A 82 -4.73 -13.58 -10.70
CA SER A 82 -5.29 -14.37 -11.79
C SER A 82 -4.88 -15.83 -11.61
N ALA A 83 -5.84 -16.74 -11.78
CA ALA A 83 -5.57 -18.16 -11.91
C ALA A 83 -5.67 -18.53 -13.38
N ARG A 84 -4.62 -19.16 -13.91
CA ARG A 84 -4.62 -19.69 -15.29
C ARG A 84 -4.40 -21.20 -15.25
N SER A 85 -5.13 -21.92 -16.08
CA SER A 85 -4.94 -23.34 -16.32
C SER A 85 -4.34 -23.52 -17.70
N TYR A 86 -3.29 -24.33 -17.81
CA TYR A 86 -2.73 -24.73 -19.10
C TYR A 86 -2.37 -26.20 -19.09
N VAL A 87 -2.39 -26.82 -20.27
CA VAL A 87 -1.94 -28.20 -20.45
C VAL A 87 -0.43 -28.18 -20.67
N ASN A 88 0.31 -28.88 -19.81
CA ASN A 88 1.76 -28.99 -19.94
C ASN A 88 2.13 -29.95 -21.08
N LYS A 89 3.44 -30.11 -21.35
CA LYS A 89 3.92 -30.99 -22.43
C LYS A 89 3.55 -32.46 -22.25
N ASP A 90 3.27 -32.87 -21.01
CA ASP A 90 2.91 -34.24 -20.64
C ASP A 90 1.40 -34.49 -20.70
N GLY A 91 0.60 -33.51 -21.15
CA GLY A 91 -0.85 -33.60 -21.25
C GLY A 91 -1.58 -33.38 -19.92
N LEU A 92 -0.89 -32.95 -18.87
CA LEU A 92 -1.49 -32.68 -17.55
C LEU A 92 -1.95 -31.22 -17.46
N GLU A 93 -3.15 -31.02 -16.90
CA GLU A 93 -3.65 -29.68 -16.58
C GLU A 93 -2.93 -29.14 -15.34
N VAL A 94 -2.28 -27.98 -15.50
CA VAL A 94 -1.55 -27.30 -14.44
C VAL A 94 -2.20 -25.96 -14.16
N ASN A 95 -2.54 -25.74 -12.88
CA ASN A 95 -3.03 -24.46 -12.39
C ASN A 95 -1.87 -23.59 -11.92
N THR A 96 -1.80 -22.35 -12.41
CA THR A 96 -0.79 -21.36 -12.02
C THR A 96 -1.46 -20.12 -11.49
N PHE A 97 -0.96 -19.64 -10.35
CA PHE A 97 -1.33 -18.35 -9.79
C PHE A 97 -0.37 -17.27 -10.24
N GLU A 98 -0.94 -16.21 -10.80
CA GLU A 98 -0.23 -15.05 -11.27
C GLU A 98 -0.75 -13.80 -10.57
N VAL A 99 0.17 -12.88 -10.29
CA VAL A 99 -0.15 -11.62 -9.62
C VAL A 99 0.40 -10.49 -10.47
N GLU A 100 -0.52 -9.65 -10.97
CA GLU A 100 -0.15 -8.37 -11.54
C GLU A 100 0.03 -7.37 -10.40
N ALA A 101 1.29 -7.08 -10.08
CA ALA A 101 1.63 -6.28 -8.91
C ALA A 101 1.33 -4.80 -9.13
N THR A 102 0.64 -4.21 -8.16
CA THR A 102 0.47 -2.76 -8.03
C THR A 102 1.47 -2.19 -7.02
N VAL A 103 1.88 -3.00 -6.03
CA VAL A 103 2.88 -2.64 -5.02
C VAL A 103 3.84 -3.81 -4.80
N VAL A 104 5.14 -3.51 -4.74
CA VAL A 104 6.19 -4.45 -4.34
C VAL A 104 7.17 -3.72 -3.42
N GLY A 105 7.53 -4.33 -2.30
CA GLY A 105 8.53 -3.81 -1.37
C GLY A 105 9.25 -4.91 -0.61
N HIS A 106 10.40 -4.57 -0.04
CA HIS A 106 11.11 -5.45 0.89
C HIS A 106 10.32 -5.59 2.20
N ASP A 107 10.26 -6.81 2.75
CA ASP A 107 9.70 -7.05 4.09
C ASP A 107 10.75 -6.71 5.15
N LEU A 108 10.60 -5.52 5.74
CA LEU A 108 11.52 -4.98 6.74
C LEU A 108 11.47 -5.72 8.09
N ASN A 109 10.51 -6.62 8.32
CA ASN A 109 10.60 -7.53 9.48
C ASN A 109 11.77 -8.52 9.37
N ARG A 110 12.39 -8.62 8.19
CA ARG A 110 13.44 -9.60 7.87
C ARG A 110 14.73 -8.97 7.37
N GLY A 111 14.85 -7.64 7.45
CA GLY A 111 16.06 -6.94 7.01
C GLY A 111 15.88 -5.43 6.91
N MET A 112 16.93 -4.77 6.45
CA MET A 112 16.95 -3.32 6.20
C MET A 112 17.20 -3.06 4.71
N THR A 113 16.66 -1.97 4.18
CA THR A 113 16.88 -1.53 2.79
C THR A 113 17.11 -0.02 2.77
N SER A 114 17.92 0.48 1.83
CA SER A 114 18.10 1.91 1.58
C SER A 114 17.30 2.31 0.33
N LEU A 115 16.45 3.33 0.46
CA LEU A 115 15.61 3.79 -0.64
C LEU A 115 16.27 4.96 -1.37
N SER A 116 16.63 4.76 -2.63
CA SER A 116 16.91 5.84 -3.56
C SER A 116 15.63 6.22 -4.29
N ARG A 117 15.34 7.53 -4.37
CA ARG A 117 14.16 8.03 -5.11
C ARG A 117 14.56 8.31 -6.55
N ASN A 118 13.73 7.86 -7.50
CA ASN A 118 13.88 8.30 -8.87
C ASN A 118 13.67 9.83 -8.91
N PRO A 119 14.51 10.57 -9.64
CA PRO A 119 14.31 12.00 -9.81
C PRO A 119 12.93 12.20 -10.43
N ARG A 120 12.04 12.89 -9.73
CA ARG A 120 10.80 13.38 -10.35
C ARG A 120 11.22 14.35 -11.43
N SER A 121 10.84 14.11 -12.69
CA SER A 121 11.00 15.10 -13.73
C SER A 121 10.20 16.34 -13.33
N LEU A 122 10.88 17.42 -12.96
CA LEU A 122 10.30 18.72 -12.58
C LEU A 122 9.65 19.47 -13.78
N ALA A 123 9.42 18.80 -14.91
CA ALA A 123 8.94 19.44 -16.14
C ALA A 123 7.43 19.75 -16.15
N ALA A 124 6.69 19.56 -15.04
CA ALA A 124 5.24 19.75 -15.01
C ALA A 124 4.69 20.43 -13.75
N ALA A 125 5.48 21.24 -13.04
CA ALA A 125 4.97 22.08 -11.95
C ALA A 125 5.70 23.42 -11.88
N ALA A 126 5.49 24.27 -12.89
CA ALA A 126 5.60 25.71 -12.67
C ALA A 126 4.32 26.16 -11.92
N ALA A 127 4.27 25.87 -10.62
CA ALA A 127 3.34 26.54 -9.73
C ALA A 127 3.81 28.00 -9.56
N PRO A 128 2.92 29.00 -9.54
CA PRO A 128 3.30 30.36 -9.23
C PRO A 128 3.94 30.41 -7.83
N ALA A 129 4.97 31.24 -7.67
CA ALA A 129 5.67 31.43 -6.41
C ALA A 129 4.68 31.73 -5.26
N PRO A 130 4.91 31.21 -4.04
CA PRO A 130 4.09 31.54 -2.88
C PRO A 130 4.09 33.05 -2.62
N ASP A 131 2.93 33.58 -2.17
CA ASP A 131 2.77 34.98 -1.77
C ASP A 131 3.74 35.26 -0.61
N PRO A 132 4.58 36.30 -0.65
CA PRO A 132 5.54 36.65 0.42
C PRO A 132 4.92 36.98 1.79
N ARG A 133 3.62 36.80 1.96
CA ARG A 133 2.89 36.94 3.23
C ARG A 133 2.93 35.68 4.11
N ASP A 134 3.36 34.53 3.59
CA ASP A 134 3.46 33.28 4.36
C ASP A 134 4.84 33.06 5.02
N ASP A 135 5.81 33.94 4.77
CA ASP A 135 7.15 33.91 5.40
C ASP A 135 7.15 34.71 6.72
N ASP A 136 6.29 34.35 7.68
CA ASP A 136 6.46 34.79 9.06
C ASP A 136 7.44 33.82 9.78
N PRO A 137 8.69 34.23 10.05
CA PRO A 137 9.71 33.36 10.66
C PRO A 137 9.39 33.00 12.12
N GLU A 138 8.38 33.61 12.72
CA GLU A 138 7.92 33.31 14.09
C GLU A 138 6.82 32.24 14.14
N ARG A 139 6.27 31.84 12.98
CA ARG A 139 5.22 30.82 12.92
C ARG A 139 5.81 29.41 13.03
N ASP A 140 5.76 28.81 14.22
CA ASP A 140 6.11 27.40 14.44
C ASP A 140 4.90 26.49 14.13
N PRO A 141 4.90 25.76 13.00
CA PRO A 141 3.77 24.91 12.60
C PRO A 141 3.54 23.72 13.53
N ILE A 142 4.52 23.38 14.39
CA ILE A 142 4.41 22.30 15.38
C ILE A 142 3.77 22.81 16.67
N ALA A 143 3.89 24.11 16.98
CA ALA A 143 3.28 24.73 18.15
C ALA A 143 1.74 24.76 18.03
N ASP A 144 1.21 25.02 16.83
CA ASP A 144 -0.23 25.02 16.54
C ASP A 144 -0.88 23.64 16.79
N TRP A 145 -0.13 22.55 16.62
CA TRP A 145 -0.58 21.17 16.91
C TRP A 145 -0.55 20.83 18.41
N ARG A 146 0.25 21.54 19.22
CA ARG A 146 0.46 21.24 20.66
C ARG A 146 -0.37 22.13 21.59
N ALA A 147 -1.17 23.06 21.05
CA ALA A 147 -2.04 23.89 21.85
C ALA A 147 -3.08 23.03 22.61
N PRO A 148 -3.14 23.10 23.95
CA PRO A 148 -4.14 22.36 24.70
C PRO A 148 -5.54 22.93 24.39
N GLY A 149 -6.38 22.11 23.76
CA GLY A 149 -7.77 22.46 23.41
C GLY A 149 -8.09 22.43 21.90
N ALA A 150 -7.14 22.10 21.04
CA ALA A 150 -7.38 21.90 19.61
C ALA A 150 -7.28 20.41 19.25
N ASP A 151 -8.09 19.56 19.87
CA ASP A 151 -8.31 18.22 19.34
C ASP A 151 -9.41 18.33 18.25
N PRO A 152 -9.11 18.09 16.96
CA PRO A 152 -10.07 18.34 15.86
C PRO A 152 -11.31 17.43 15.89
N TRP A 153 -11.36 16.50 16.85
CA TRP A 153 -12.35 15.44 16.97
C TRP A 153 -13.16 15.52 18.27
N GLU A 154 -12.96 16.56 19.07
CA GLU A 154 -13.75 16.79 20.29
C GLU A 154 -15.06 17.52 19.93
N GLU A 155 -16.04 16.79 19.39
CA GLU A 155 -17.42 17.27 19.35
C GLU A 155 -17.94 17.35 20.81
N LYS A 156 -18.03 18.57 21.35
CA LYS A 156 -18.72 18.80 22.63
C LYS A 156 -20.15 18.29 22.51
N PRO A 157 -20.64 17.42 23.42
CA PRO A 157 -22.06 17.15 23.49
C PRO A 157 -22.79 18.43 23.89
N ALA A 158 -23.88 18.76 23.20
CA ALA A 158 -24.73 19.89 23.55
C ALA A 158 -25.16 19.78 25.01
N THR A 159 -24.78 20.76 25.82
CA THR A 159 -25.20 20.87 27.21
C THR A 159 -26.60 21.45 27.28
N ALA A 160 -27.38 21.01 28.28
CA ALA A 160 -28.81 21.23 28.44
C ALA A 160 -29.27 22.70 28.58
N ASP A 161 -28.37 23.67 28.50
CA ASP A 161 -28.69 25.10 28.55
C ASP A 161 -29.10 25.69 27.18
N ASP A 162 -28.94 24.95 26.07
CA ASP A 162 -29.42 25.39 24.74
C ASP A 162 -30.92 25.11 24.50
N VAL A 163 -31.61 24.46 25.45
CA VAL A 163 -33.02 24.08 25.29
C VAL A 163 -33.98 25.18 25.78
N ASP A 164 -33.53 26.13 26.61
CA ASP A 164 -34.38 27.21 27.14
C ASP A 164 -34.36 28.51 26.29
N ALA A 165 -33.53 28.59 25.25
CA ALA A 165 -33.50 29.74 24.33
C ALA A 165 -34.52 29.64 23.17
N ALA A 166 -35.25 28.53 23.04
CA ALA A 166 -36.21 28.31 21.95
C ALA A 166 -37.69 28.44 22.37
N ALA A 167 -37.99 28.82 23.62
CA ALA A 167 -39.36 28.80 24.15
C ALA A 167 -40.09 30.14 24.23
N GLU A 168 -39.47 31.28 23.91
CA GLU A 168 -40.13 32.60 24.04
C GLU A 168 -40.04 33.45 22.76
N THR A 169 -40.80 33.10 21.73
CA THR A 169 -41.38 34.08 20.78
C THR A 169 -42.59 33.48 20.06
N GLU A 170 -43.69 33.21 20.78
CA GLU A 170 -45.01 33.20 20.16
C GLU A 170 -46.10 33.41 21.22
N THR A 171 -46.42 34.68 21.50
CA THR A 171 -47.74 35.08 22.01
C THR A 171 -48.04 36.52 21.64
N SER A 172 -49.17 36.65 20.90
CA SER A 172 -50.07 37.79 20.83
C SER A 172 -49.68 39.01 19.98
N ALA A 173 -50.16 39.00 18.74
CA ALA A 173 -50.91 40.14 18.21
C ALA A 173 -52.37 39.70 17.98
N ALA A 174 -53.28 40.39 18.66
CA ALA A 174 -54.72 40.18 18.65
C ALA A 174 -55.42 41.13 17.66
N ALA A 175 -56.68 40.80 17.43
CA ALA A 175 -57.80 41.62 16.95
C ALA A 175 -57.96 41.81 15.43
#